data_AF-A0A1C6C326-F1
#
_entry.id   AF-A0A1C6C326-F1
#
_cell.length_a   1.000
_cell.length_b   1.000
_cell.length_c   1.000
_cell.angle_alpha   90.00
_cell.angle_beta   90.00
_cell.angle_gamma   90.00
#
_symmetry.space_group_name_H-M   'P 1'
#
loop_
_entity.id
_entity.type
_entity.pdbx_description
1 polymer ?
#
loop_
_entity_poly.entity_id
_entity_poly.type
_entity_poly.pdbx_seq_one_letter_code
_entity_poly.pdbx_strand_id
1 'polypeptide(L)'
;MTNYFGKARLIKLFYHYISDRTEFLKSFKAYVNEFGKEIMFLYKKYRGSEWLEIHHDGYYFKFYVFGQASKTIDFKEYRIDLETDGDGGELTTKTCIVRIISYYTADFYPFVNNKDKTLDCYTISKKQRKPDAADLVGKDCDVIFLDTETTGLDPEADEILQISVMNNSGEILLNSYIRPEHKTEWTAAEAINHISPQMVKNAPLMSDIAPLISKIMSGAKVAVAYNIDFDWHFISKALEKSDFDFENDTPELRCCMKKFSEIYGEWDSERLRYRWQKLSIAASYYNIPWRGQAHGSLADTFMCRDVWNKMNDD
;
A
#
# COMPACT_ATOMS: atom_id res chain seq x y z
N MET A 1 27.98 -9.47 -3.06
CA MET A 1 27.26 -9.86 -4.30
C MET A 1 26.07 -8.95 -4.46
N THR A 2 25.89 -8.30 -5.62
CA THR A 2 24.64 -7.57 -5.91
C THR A 2 23.49 -8.56 -5.92
N ASN A 3 22.65 -8.52 -4.89
CA ASN A 3 21.45 -9.33 -4.79
C ASN A 3 20.44 -8.82 -5.84
N TYR A 4 19.97 -9.68 -6.72
CA TYR A 4 19.00 -9.36 -7.77
C TYR A 4 17.68 -10.08 -7.44
N PHE A 5 16.55 -9.43 -7.63
CA PHE A 5 15.22 -9.97 -7.38
C PHE A 5 14.89 -11.15 -8.32
N GLY A 6 15.25 -11.02 -9.60
CA GLY A 6 15.28 -12.08 -10.60
C GLY A 6 14.11 -12.07 -11.60
N LYS A 7 14.44 -12.26 -12.89
CA LYS A 7 13.49 -12.33 -14.03
C LYS A 7 12.26 -13.19 -13.74
N ALA A 8 12.47 -14.42 -13.25
CA ALA A 8 11.38 -15.35 -13.00
C ALA A 8 10.38 -14.87 -11.94
N ARG A 9 10.84 -14.14 -10.91
CA ARG A 9 9.97 -13.58 -9.87
C ARG A 9 9.16 -12.40 -10.40
N LEU A 10 9.78 -11.52 -11.20
CA LEU A 10 9.08 -10.41 -11.85
C LEU A 10 8.01 -10.90 -12.84
N ILE A 11 8.30 -11.96 -13.61
CA ILE A 11 7.32 -12.57 -14.51
C ILE A 11 6.11 -13.11 -13.73
N LYS A 12 6.35 -13.77 -12.58
CA LYS A 12 5.27 -14.26 -11.71
C LYS A 12 4.40 -13.12 -11.17
N LEU A 13 5.01 -12.02 -10.73
CA LEU A 13 4.30 -10.82 -10.28
C LEU A 13 3.41 -10.25 -11.39
N PHE A 14 3.95 -10.16 -12.60
CA PHE A 14 3.17 -9.72 -13.75
C PHE A 14 1.94 -10.60 -14.00
N TYR A 15 2.11 -11.93 -14.05
CA TYR A 15 0.98 -12.84 -14.24
C TYR A 15 -0.07 -12.76 -13.13
N HIS A 16 0.35 -12.54 -11.88
CA HIS A 16 -0.56 -12.31 -10.78
C HIS A 16 -1.32 -11.00 -10.95
N TYR A 17 -0.64 -9.93 -11.34
CA TYR A 17 -1.23 -8.61 -11.53
C TYR A 17 -2.34 -8.60 -12.60
N ILE A 18 -2.16 -9.34 -13.69
CA ILE A 18 -3.17 -9.43 -14.76
C ILE A 18 -4.15 -10.60 -14.56
N SER A 19 -4.13 -11.28 -13.41
CA SER A 19 -4.85 -12.55 -13.22
C SER A 19 -6.36 -12.42 -13.18
N ASP A 20 -6.85 -11.24 -12.78
CA ASP A 20 -8.26 -10.85 -12.75
C ASP A 20 -8.77 -10.37 -14.12
N ARG A 21 -7.87 -10.07 -15.07
CA ARG A 21 -8.20 -9.65 -16.44
C ARG A 21 -8.31 -10.87 -17.36
N THR A 22 -9.37 -11.66 -17.19
CA THR A 22 -9.53 -12.98 -17.84
C THR A 22 -9.22 -12.99 -19.35
N GLU A 23 -9.81 -12.08 -20.13
CA GLU A 23 -9.60 -12.02 -21.59
C GLU A 23 -8.18 -11.55 -21.96
N PHE A 24 -7.66 -10.55 -21.24
CA PHE A 24 -6.28 -10.08 -21.42
C PHE A 24 -5.26 -11.18 -21.10
N LEU A 25 -5.44 -11.89 -19.97
CA LEU A 25 -4.58 -13.00 -19.56
C LEU A 25 -4.61 -14.14 -20.58
N LYS A 26 -5.79 -14.47 -21.10
CA LYS A 26 -5.97 -15.51 -22.11
C LYS A 26 -5.24 -15.13 -23.41
N SER A 27 -5.44 -13.90 -23.89
CA SER A 27 -4.75 -13.33 -25.06
C SER A 27 -3.23 -13.32 -24.85
N PHE A 28 -2.76 -12.83 -23.71
CA PHE A 28 -1.34 -12.76 -23.37
C PHE A 28 -0.69 -14.15 -23.31
N LYS A 29 -1.35 -15.14 -22.71
CA LYS A 29 -0.85 -16.54 -22.67
C LYS A 29 -0.74 -17.15 -24.07
N ALA A 30 -1.68 -16.85 -24.96
CA ALA A 30 -1.61 -17.31 -26.36
C ALA A 30 -0.37 -16.74 -27.06
N TYR A 31 -0.14 -15.42 -26.93
CA TYR A 31 1.04 -14.76 -27.49
C TYR A 31 2.36 -15.29 -26.92
N VAL A 32 2.43 -15.56 -25.61
CA VAL A 32 3.61 -16.17 -25.00
C VAL A 32 3.88 -17.58 -25.53
N ASN A 33 2.84 -18.35 -25.86
CA ASN A 33 2.99 -19.67 -26.46
C ASN A 33 3.43 -19.59 -27.94
N GLU A 34 2.96 -18.59 -28.67
CA GLU A 34 3.25 -18.38 -30.09
C GLU A 34 4.66 -17.81 -30.33
N PHE A 35 5.01 -16.73 -29.62
CA PHE A 35 6.25 -15.97 -29.83
C PHE A 35 7.34 -16.29 -28.79
N GLY A 36 6.98 -16.97 -27.70
CA GLY A 36 7.92 -17.36 -26.67
C GLY A 36 8.18 -16.28 -25.61
N LYS A 37 8.58 -16.74 -24.41
CA LYS A 37 8.79 -15.88 -23.23
C LYS A 37 9.92 -14.85 -23.41
N GLU A 38 10.95 -15.15 -24.20
CA GLU A 38 12.09 -14.24 -24.36
C GLU A 38 11.72 -12.97 -25.13
N ILE A 39 10.73 -13.05 -26.03
CA ILE A 39 10.19 -11.91 -26.78
C ILE A 39 9.22 -11.12 -25.91
N MET A 40 8.35 -11.81 -25.18
CA MET A 40 7.30 -11.17 -24.38
C MET A 40 7.80 -10.51 -23.08
N PHE A 41 8.98 -10.92 -22.60
CA PHE A 41 9.54 -10.47 -21.31
C PHE A 41 10.95 -9.90 -21.49
N LEU A 42 11.02 -8.59 -21.75
CA LEU A 42 12.26 -7.88 -21.93
C LEU A 42 12.89 -7.57 -20.57
N TYR A 43 13.85 -8.40 -20.17
CA TYR A 43 14.50 -8.31 -18.87
C TYR A 43 15.92 -7.76 -18.98
N LYS A 44 16.24 -6.76 -18.15
CA LYS A 44 17.58 -6.12 -18.09
C LYS A 44 18.04 -6.01 -16.64
N LYS A 45 19.36 -6.03 -16.43
CA LYS A 45 19.98 -5.78 -15.11
C LYS A 45 21.23 -4.93 -15.26
N TYR A 46 21.43 -3.98 -14.35
CA TYR A 46 22.59 -3.08 -14.37
C TYR A 46 22.84 -2.49 -12.99
N ARG A 47 24.09 -2.56 -12.52
CA ARG A 47 24.57 -1.97 -11.25
C ARG A 47 23.65 -2.22 -10.03
N GLY A 48 23.09 -3.43 -9.90
CA GLY A 48 22.23 -3.80 -8.78
C GLY A 48 20.74 -3.49 -8.96
N SER A 49 20.36 -2.86 -10.07
CA SER A 49 18.97 -2.66 -10.47
C SER A 49 18.52 -3.62 -11.57
N GLU A 50 17.21 -3.87 -11.66
CA GLU A 50 16.60 -4.73 -12.69
C GLU A 50 15.39 -4.06 -13.32
N TRP A 51 15.12 -4.44 -14.56
CA TRP A 51 13.94 -4.02 -15.29
C TRP A 51 13.27 -5.24 -15.90
N LEU A 52 11.94 -5.28 -15.85
CA LEU A 52 11.13 -6.18 -16.66
C LEU A 52 10.10 -5.35 -17.42
N GLU A 53 10.15 -5.43 -18.75
CA GLU A 53 9.27 -4.70 -19.64
C GLU A 53 8.41 -5.71 -20.43
N ILE A 54 7.11 -5.46 -20.50
CA ILE A 54 6.13 -6.29 -21.21
C ILE A 54 5.27 -5.39 -22.10
N HIS A 55 5.05 -5.80 -23.34
CA HIS A 55 4.11 -5.15 -24.25
C HIS A 55 3.06 -6.15 -24.69
N HIS A 56 1.79 -5.77 -24.58
CA HIS A 56 0.69 -6.60 -25.08
C HIS A 56 -0.57 -5.78 -25.27
N ASP A 57 -1.22 -5.94 -26.42
CA ASP A 57 -2.60 -5.47 -26.68
C ASP A 57 -2.84 -3.99 -26.34
N GLY A 58 -1.92 -3.11 -26.77
CA GLY A 58 -1.98 -1.67 -26.48
C GLY A 58 -1.52 -1.27 -25.08
N TYR A 59 -1.07 -2.22 -24.25
CA TYR A 59 -0.49 -1.96 -22.93
C TYR A 59 1.02 -2.13 -22.92
N TYR A 60 1.67 -1.30 -22.11
CA TYR A 60 3.08 -1.40 -21.76
C TYR A 60 3.23 -1.45 -20.25
N PHE A 61 3.94 -2.46 -19.75
CA PHE A 61 4.19 -2.65 -18.34
C PHE A 61 5.67 -2.57 -18.07
N LYS A 62 6.04 -1.88 -16.99
CA LYS A 62 7.43 -1.70 -16.59
C LYS A 62 7.59 -1.93 -15.10
N PHE A 63 8.35 -2.96 -14.77
CA PHE A 63 8.90 -3.16 -13.44
C PHE A 63 10.30 -2.56 -13.41
N TYR A 64 10.57 -1.73 -12.40
CA TYR A 64 11.90 -1.24 -12.07
C TYR A 64 12.23 -1.63 -10.64
N VAL A 65 13.22 -2.50 -10.48
CA VAL A 65 13.70 -2.98 -9.19
C VAL A 65 14.98 -2.24 -8.84
N PHE A 66 15.03 -1.68 -7.64
CA PHE A 66 16.20 -0.96 -7.11
C PHE A 66 16.38 -1.24 -5.62
N GLY A 67 17.45 -0.69 -5.04
CA GLY A 67 17.84 -0.95 -3.65
C GLY A 67 18.86 -2.09 -3.51
N GLN A 68 19.50 -2.20 -2.35
CA GLN A 68 20.56 -3.19 -2.10
C GLN A 68 20.08 -4.33 -1.20
N ALA A 69 19.95 -4.07 0.11
CA ALA A 69 19.48 -5.03 1.10
C ALA A 69 17.95 -5.19 1.07
N SER A 70 17.24 -4.06 0.95
CA SER A 70 15.80 -4.00 0.73
C SER A 70 15.55 -3.64 -0.73
N LYS A 71 14.75 -4.43 -1.45
CA LYS A 71 14.47 -4.21 -2.86
C LYS A 71 13.14 -3.49 -2.98
N THR A 72 13.10 -2.39 -3.72
CA THR A 72 11.85 -1.72 -4.07
C THR A 72 11.57 -1.96 -5.54
N ILE A 73 10.32 -2.26 -5.86
CA ILE A 73 9.82 -2.48 -7.20
C ILE A 73 8.84 -1.35 -7.53
N ASP A 74 9.25 -0.46 -8.41
CA ASP A 74 8.33 0.46 -9.08
C ASP A 74 7.67 -0.28 -10.24
N PHE A 75 6.38 -0.52 -10.14
CA PHE A 75 5.58 -1.12 -11.20
C PHE A 75 4.71 -0.07 -11.86
N LYS A 76 4.86 0.10 -13.17
CA LYS A 76 4.09 1.05 -13.97
C LYS A 76 3.35 0.31 -15.08
N GLU A 77 2.07 0.60 -15.21
CA GLU A 77 1.24 0.18 -16.34
C GLU A 77 0.90 1.43 -17.16
N TYR A 78 1.07 1.32 -18.47
CA TYR A 78 0.73 2.32 -19.45
C TYR A 78 -0.28 1.72 -20.40
N ARG A 79 -1.38 2.43 -20.63
CA ARG A 79 -2.25 2.19 -21.79
C ARG A 79 -1.88 3.16 -22.89
N ILE A 80 -1.64 2.65 -24.09
CA ILE A 80 -1.31 3.42 -25.29
C ILE A 80 -2.59 3.51 -26.11
N ASP A 81 -3.26 4.66 -26.05
CA ASP A 81 -4.36 4.95 -26.96
C ASP A 81 -3.77 5.72 -28.16
N LEU A 82 -4.01 5.21 -29.38
CA LEU A 82 -3.61 5.86 -30.62
C LEU A 82 -4.78 6.72 -31.10
N GLU A 83 -4.68 8.03 -30.94
CA GLU A 83 -5.58 8.97 -31.63
C GLU A 83 -4.84 9.55 -32.84
N THR A 84 -5.54 9.56 -33.98
CA THR A 84 -5.12 10.33 -35.15
C THR A 84 -5.64 11.74 -34.94
N ASP A 85 -4.75 12.72 -34.90
CA ASP A 85 -5.18 14.10 -35.02
C ASP A 85 -5.61 14.39 -36.48
N GLY A 86 -6.40 15.46 -36.67
CA GLY A 86 -7.03 15.79 -37.95
C GLY A 86 -6.08 16.05 -39.13
N ASP A 87 -4.77 16.10 -38.87
CA ASP A 87 -3.70 16.29 -39.85
C ASP A 87 -2.87 15.01 -40.12
N GLY A 88 -3.25 13.87 -39.54
CA GLY A 88 -2.60 12.57 -39.77
C GLY A 88 -1.31 12.33 -38.96
N GLY A 89 -1.11 13.06 -37.87
CA GLY A 89 -0.12 12.77 -36.84
C GLY A 89 -0.66 11.80 -35.78
N GLU A 90 0.23 10.99 -35.20
CA GLU A 90 -0.09 10.12 -34.07
C GLU A 90 0.06 10.90 -32.75
N LEU A 91 -1.04 11.09 -32.02
CA LEU A 91 -1.02 11.58 -30.64
C LEU A 91 -1.04 10.39 -29.68
N THR A 92 0.03 10.18 -28.90
CA THR A 92 0.05 9.17 -27.82
C THR A 92 -0.43 9.77 -26.51
N THR A 93 -1.67 9.52 -26.12
CA THR A 93 -2.15 9.71 -24.74
C THR A 93 -1.72 8.53 -23.88
N LYS A 94 -1.14 8.80 -22.70
CA LYS A 94 -0.62 7.78 -21.76
C LYS A 94 -1.37 7.86 -20.44
N THR A 95 -2.28 6.93 -20.19
CA THR A 95 -2.77 6.69 -18.82
C THR A 95 -1.71 5.86 -18.09
N CYS A 96 -1.14 6.39 -17.01
CA CYS A 96 -0.10 5.71 -16.22
C CYS A 96 -0.63 5.34 -14.83
N ILE A 97 -0.72 4.05 -14.54
CA ILE A 97 -0.92 3.55 -13.17
C ILE A 97 0.48 3.29 -12.59
N VAL A 98 0.81 3.93 -11.47
CA VAL A 98 2.07 3.73 -10.75
C VAL A 98 1.78 3.03 -9.43
N ARG A 99 2.42 1.88 -9.21
CA ARG A 99 2.40 1.12 -7.95
C ARG A 99 3.83 0.97 -7.45
N ILE A 100 4.07 1.31 -6.19
CA ILE A 100 5.37 1.09 -5.53
C ILE A 100 5.21 -0.12 -4.61
N ILE A 101 6.01 -1.16 -4.82
CA ILE A 101 5.98 -2.41 -4.07
C ILE A 101 7.34 -2.57 -3.39
N SER A 102 7.41 -2.41 -2.07
CA SER A 102 8.63 -2.67 -1.30
C SER A 102 8.74 -4.17 -0.97
N TYR A 103 9.84 -4.81 -1.36
CA TYR A 103 10.10 -6.25 -1.27
C TYR A 103 11.30 -6.55 -0.35
N TYR A 104 10.99 -6.96 0.88
CA TYR A 104 11.66 -7.94 1.75
C TYR A 104 10.96 -7.90 3.12
N THR A 105 9.68 -8.28 3.16
CA THR A 105 9.07 -8.87 4.38
C THR A 105 9.07 -10.38 4.19
N ALA A 106 9.04 -11.12 5.29
CA ALA A 106 9.43 -12.52 5.35
C ALA A 106 8.40 -13.54 4.79
N ASP A 107 7.55 -13.11 3.86
CA ASP A 107 6.45 -13.87 3.28
C ASP A 107 6.86 -14.76 2.08
N PHE A 108 8.14 -14.88 1.73
CA PHE A 108 8.55 -15.50 0.46
C PHE A 108 9.82 -16.40 0.50
N TYR A 109 9.85 -17.45 1.34
CA TYR A 109 10.86 -18.54 1.25
C TYR A 109 10.27 -19.94 0.91
N PRO A 110 10.97 -20.81 0.15
CA PRO A 110 10.42 -22.03 -0.47
C PRO A 110 10.67 -23.32 0.37
N PHE A 111 9.90 -24.41 0.13
CA PHE A 111 10.01 -25.68 0.89
C PHE A 111 10.25 -26.95 0.05
N VAL A 112 10.62 -28.04 0.76
CA VAL A 112 11.88 -28.78 0.51
C VAL A 112 11.76 -30.12 -0.25
N ASN A 113 10.57 -30.74 -0.35
CA ASN A 113 10.41 -32.12 -0.88
C ASN A 113 9.68 -32.25 -2.22
N ASN A 114 9.64 -31.20 -3.03
CA ASN A 114 9.24 -31.33 -4.43
C ASN A 114 10.35 -32.03 -5.24
N LYS A 115 10.00 -33.07 -6.00
CA LYS A 115 10.97 -33.75 -6.87
C LYS A 115 11.28 -32.95 -8.13
N ASP A 116 10.43 -31.99 -8.51
CA ASP A 116 10.74 -30.92 -9.46
C ASP A 116 10.61 -29.54 -8.77
N LYS A 117 11.74 -29.00 -8.33
CA LYS A 117 11.83 -27.78 -7.49
C LYS A 117 11.66 -26.47 -8.27
N THR A 118 11.42 -26.51 -9.58
CA THR A 118 11.32 -25.30 -10.42
C THR A 118 9.98 -24.57 -10.29
N LEU A 119 8.98 -25.21 -9.69
CA LEU A 119 7.59 -24.75 -9.64
C LEU A 119 7.03 -24.38 -8.26
N ASP A 120 7.73 -24.61 -7.14
CA ASP A 120 7.04 -24.58 -5.85
C ASP A 120 6.95 -23.22 -5.13
N CYS A 121 5.69 -22.85 -4.87
CA CYS A 121 5.23 -21.65 -4.14
C CYS A 121 4.38 -22.08 -2.91
N TYR A 122 4.58 -23.29 -2.38
CA TYR A 122 3.53 -24.03 -1.65
C TYR A 122 3.30 -23.65 -0.18
N THR A 123 4.11 -22.78 0.44
CA THR A 123 3.92 -22.40 1.86
C THR A 123 3.33 -21.00 2.05
N ILE A 124 3.31 -20.19 1.00
CA ILE A 124 2.95 -18.76 1.07
C ILE A 124 1.43 -18.55 1.10
N SER A 125 0.65 -19.56 0.70
CA SER A 125 -0.81 -19.49 0.82
C SER A 125 -1.36 -20.07 2.13
N LYS A 126 -0.53 -20.52 3.08
CA LYS A 126 -1.02 -21.09 4.35
C LYS A 126 -0.51 -20.46 5.64
N LYS A 127 0.50 -19.60 5.63
CA LYS A 127 0.81 -18.70 6.76
C LYS A 127 1.44 -17.42 6.21
N GLN A 128 0.66 -16.34 6.19
CA GLN A 128 1.26 -15.01 6.21
C GLN A 128 2.17 -14.94 7.44
N ARG A 129 3.41 -14.47 7.29
CA ARG A 129 4.21 -14.20 8.48
C ARG A 129 3.58 -12.97 9.12
N LYS A 130 3.16 -13.13 10.38
CA LYS A 130 2.71 -12.02 11.20
C LYS A 130 3.84 -10.99 11.25
N PRO A 131 3.58 -9.71 10.94
CA PRO A 131 4.45 -8.61 11.28
C PRO A 131 4.97 -8.78 12.71
N ASP A 132 6.28 -8.65 12.90
CA ASP A 132 6.95 -8.96 14.17
C ASP A 132 7.70 -7.74 14.71
N ALA A 133 7.80 -7.66 16.03
CA ALA A 133 8.57 -6.70 16.80
C ALA A 133 10.05 -6.61 16.38
N ALA A 134 10.60 -7.65 15.75
CA ALA A 134 11.93 -7.65 15.15
C ALA A 134 12.04 -6.74 13.91
N ASP A 135 10.92 -6.46 13.22
CA ASP A 135 10.88 -5.62 12.00
C ASP A 135 11.03 -4.11 12.32
N LEU A 136 11.07 -3.76 13.61
CA LEU A 136 11.28 -2.40 14.11
C LEU A 136 12.73 -2.11 14.53
N VAL A 137 13.61 -3.11 14.57
CA VAL A 137 14.98 -2.93 15.08
C VAL A 137 15.74 -1.92 14.21
N GLY A 138 16.21 -0.84 14.85
CA GLY A 138 16.99 0.22 14.20
C GLY A 138 16.17 1.26 13.44
N LYS A 139 14.83 1.19 13.49
CA LYS A 139 13.95 2.20 12.90
C LYS A 139 13.63 3.29 13.92
N ASP A 140 13.53 4.52 13.44
CA ASP A 140 12.98 5.64 14.21
C ASP A 140 11.46 5.49 14.30
N CYS A 141 10.92 5.63 15.51
CA CYS A 141 9.49 5.58 15.80
C CYS A 141 8.99 6.83 16.53
N ASP A 142 9.81 7.87 16.74
CA ASP A 142 9.44 9.02 17.57
C ASP A 142 8.18 9.73 17.04
N VAL A 143 8.10 9.92 15.71
CA VAL A 143 6.93 10.46 15.02
C VAL A 143 6.48 9.47 13.98
N ILE A 144 5.24 8.99 14.13
CA ILE A 144 4.61 8.05 13.22
C ILE A 144 3.44 8.67 12.49
N PHE A 145 3.23 8.20 11.26
CA PHE A 145 2.08 8.50 10.43
C PHE A 145 1.32 7.21 10.20
N LEU A 146 -0.01 7.27 10.29
CA LEU A 146 -0.86 6.10 10.14
C LEU A 146 -2.14 6.42 9.38
N ASP A 147 -2.76 5.36 8.87
CA ASP A 147 -4.09 5.37 8.28
C ASP A 147 -4.71 3.97 8.35
N THR A 148 -6.02 3.90 8.55
CA THR A 148 -6.80 2.66 8.61
C THR A 148 -7.89 2.63 7.55
N GLU A 149 -8.07 1.46 6.94
CA GLU A 149 -9.27 1.13 6.17
C GLU A 149 -10.11 0.14 6.98
N THR A 150 -11.42 0.32 6.98
CA THR A 150 -12.34 -0.40 7.88
C THR A 150 -13.55 -0.94 7.14
N THR A 151 -14.33 -1.81 7.77
CA THR A 151 -15.60 -2.31 7.23
C THR A 151 -16.74 -1.28 7.28
N GLY A 152 -16.52 -0.13 7.91
CA GLY A 152 -17.51 0.92 8.15
C GLY A 152 -17.00 1.98 9.13
N LEU A 153 -17.89 2.73 9.77
CA LEU A 153 -17.51 3.94 10.52
C LEU A 153 -17.64 3.81 12.04
N ASP A 154 -18.16 2.70 12.55
CA ASP A 154 -18.43 2.51 13.98
C ASP A 154 -17.43 1.54 14.61
N PRO A 155 -16.46 1.99 15.42
CA PRO A 155 -15.45 1.13 16.03
C PRO A 155 -16.02 0.04 16.97
N GLU A 156 -17.28 0.16 17.43
CA GLU A 156 -17.93 -0.88 18.23
C GLU A 156 -18.52 -2.00 17.37
N ALA A 157 -18.83 -1.73 16.10
CA ALA A 157 -19.52 -2.66 15.20
C ALA A 157 -18.71 -3.04 13.95
N ASP A 158 -17.70 -2.24 13.60
CA ASP A 158 -16.83 -2.35 12.43
C ASP A 158 -15.42 -2.78 12.81
N GLU A 159 -14.70 -3.34 11.82
CA GLU A 159 -13.39 -3.93 12.00
C GLU A 159 -12.38 -3.29 11.03
N ILE A 160 -11.11 -3.22 11.46
CA ILE A 160 -10.02 -2.78 10.59
C ILE A 160 -9.75 -3.85 9.52
N LEU A 161 -9.71 -3.42 8.26
CA LEU A 161 -9.37 -4.22 7.07
C LEU A 161 -7.92 -4.02 6.61
N GLN A 162 -7.37 -2.83 6.82
CA GLN A 162 -5.97 -2.52 6.55
C GLN A 162 -5.47 -1.48 7.55
N ILE A 163 -4.22 -1.63 7.99
CA ILE A 163 -3.49 -0.60 8.74
C ILE A 163 -2.12 -0.39 8.12
N SER A 164 -1.74 0.88 7.97
CA SER A 164 -0.41 1.29 7.57
C SER A 164 0.15 2.25 8.60
N VAL A 165 1.42 2.07 8.93
CA VAL A 165 2.18 2.95 9.83
C VAL A 165 3.58 3.15 9.25
N MET A 166 4.06 4.38 9.24
CA MET A 166 5.42 4.73 8.84
C MET A 166 6.01 5.80 9.74
N ASN A 167 7.33 5.93 9.73
CA ASN A 167 8.00 7.00 10.44
C ASN A 167 8.12 8.29 9.62
N ASN A 168 8.63 9.34 10.25
CA ASN A 168 8.84 10.63 9.60
C ASN A 168 9.86 10.59 8.43
N SER A 169 10.73 9.59 8.34
CA SER A 169 11.61 9.40 7.17
C SER A 169 10.91 8.76 5.97
N GLY A 170 9.68 8.28 6.15
CA GLY A 170 8.91 7.55 5.13
C GLY A 170 9.23 6.05 5.11
N GLU A 171 9.90 5.53 6.14
CA GLU A 171 10.13 4.10 6.29
C GLU A 171 8.87 3.43 6.86
N ILE A 172 8.41 2.38 6.19
CA ILE A 172 7.22 1.62 6.60
C ILE A 172 7.55 0.80 7.86
N LEU A 173 6.77 1.02 8.92
CA LEU A 173 6.84 0.30 10.19
C LEU A 173 5.86 -0.89 10.19
N LEU A 174 4.66 -0.67 9.63
CA LEU A 174 3.61 -1.67 9.45
C LEU A 174 2.83 -1.36 8.17
N ASN A 175 2.48 -2.39 7.40
CA ASN A 175 1.47 -2.31 6.35
C ASN A 175 0.86 -3.70 6.20
N SER A 176 -0.35 -3.88 6.71
CA SER A 176 -1.00 -5.19 6.74
C SER A 176 -2.49 -5.07 6.44
N TYR A 177 -2.96 -5.94 5.56
CA TYR A 177 -4.37 -6.31 5.58
C TYR A 177 -4.70 -7.08 6.86
N ILE A 178 -5.95 -7.05 7.29
CA ILE A 178 -6.46 -7.74 8.47
C ILE A 178 -7.77 -8.43 8.09
N ARG A 179 -7.93 -9.68 8.52
CA ARG A 179 -9.15 -10.43 8.30
C ARG A 179 -10.17 -10.08 9.40
N PRO A 180 -11.35 -9.53 9.04
CA PRO A 180 -12.42 -9.31 10.00
C PRO A 180 -12.97 -10.65 10.51
N GLU A 181 -13.38 -10.68 11.78
CA GLU A 181 -13.92 -11.84 12.48
C GLU A 181 -15.46 -11.82 12.57
N HIS A 182 -16.06 -10.63 12.51
CA HIS A 182 -17.50 -10.44 12.73
C HIS A 182 -18.26 -10.05 11.45
N LYS A 183 -17.65 -9.30 10.54
CA LYS A 183 -18.27 -8.91 9.26
C LYS A 183 -17.81 -9.80 8.10
N THR A 184 -18.78 -10.23 7.30
CA THR A 184 -18.54 -11.00 6.06
C THR A 184 -18.68 -10.16 4.79
N GLU A 185 -19.30 -8.98 4.89
CA GLU A 185 -19.54 -8.05 3.78
C GLU A 185 -19.51 -6.59 4.27
N TRP A 186 -19.12 -5.67 3.39
CA TRP A 186 -19.01 -4.23 3.67
C TRP A 186 -19.06 -3.40 2.39
N THR A 187 -20.07 -3.63 1.55
CA THR A 187 -20.18 -3.07 0.19
C THR A 187 -19.99 -1.55 0.12
N ALA A 188 -20.50 -0.80 1.12
CA ALA A 188 -20.34 0.65 1.18
C ALA A 188 -18.88 1.07 1.41
N ALA A 189 -18.17 0.38 2.30
CA ALA A 189 -16.75 0.63 2.55
C ALA A 189 -15.89 0.12 1.38
N GLU A 190 -16.19 -1.05 0.81
CA GLU A 190 -15.49 -1.62 -0.35
C GLU A 190 -15.58 -0.70 -1.58
N ALA A 191 -16.70 -0.01 -1.78
CA ALA A 191 -16.85 0.96 -2.87
C ALA A 191 -15.89 2.16 -2.74
N ILE A 192 -15.41 2.44 -1.52
CA ILE A 192 -14.51 3.55 -1.21
C ILE A 192 -13.06 3.05 -1.18
N ASN A 193 -12.77 2.04 -0.36
CA ASN A 193 -11.41 1.55 -0.09
C ASN A 193 -10.94 0.43 -1.02
N HIS A 194 -11.84 -0.12 -1.82
CA HIS A 194 -11.58 -1.19 -2.79
C HIS A 194 -11.03 -2.49 -2.17
N ILE A 195 -11.24 -2.71 -0.87
CA ILE A 195 -10.85 -3.94 -0.17
C ILE A 195 -12.05 -4.89 -0.17
N SER A 196 -11.96 -5.99 -0.91
CA SER A 196 -13.01 -7.02 -0.93
C SER A 196 -12.83 -8.08 0.18
N PRO A 197 -13.90 -8.79 0.59
CA PRO A 197 -13.76 -9.95 1.49
C PRO A 197 -12.78 -11.00 0.98
N GLN A 198 -12.71 -11.15 -0.35
CA GLN A 198 -11.81 -12.09 -1.01
C GLN A 198 -10.33 -11.70 -0.86
N MET A 199 -10.01 -10.40 -0.79
CA MET A 199 -8.64 -9.91 -0.54
C MET A 199 -8.16 -10.21 0.88
N VAL A 200 -9.03 -10.12 1.87
CA VAL A 200 -8.68 -10.28 3.29
C VAL A 200 -8.98 -11.68 3.86
N LYS A 201 -9.58 -12.60 3.09
CA LYS A 201 -9.98 -13.93 3.60
C LYS A 201 -8.87 -14.74 4.28
N ASN A 202 -7.63 -14.53 3.85
CA ASN A 202 -6.44 -15.23 4.32
C ASN A 202 -5.49 -14.29 5.07
N ALA A 203 -5.92 -13.04 5.34
CA ALA A 203 -5.21 -12.02 6.11
C ALA A 203 -5.01 -12.46 7.58
N PRO A 204 -4.02 -11.92 8.32
CA PRO A 204 -3.87 -12.21 9.74
C PRO A 204 -5.07 -11.65 10.50
N LEU A 205 -5.36 -12.23 11.67
CA LEU A 205 -6.39 -11.68 12.55
C LEU A 205 -5.90 -10.40 13.23
N MET A 206 -6.81 -9.59 13.75
CA MET A 206 -6.40 -8.43 14.55
C MET A 206 -5.54 -8.86 15.75
N SER A 207 -5.91 -9.96 16.42
CA SER A 207 -5.14 -10.54 17.54
C SER A 207 -3.71 -10.93 17.18
N ASP A 208 -3.42 -11.15 15.89
CA ASP A 208 -2.08 -11.46 15.40
C ASP A 208 -1.20 -10.21 15.22
N ILE A 209 -1.83 -9.05 15.03
CA ILE A 209 -1.19 -7.77 14.67
C ILE A 209 -1.18 -6.79 15.83
N ALA A 210 -2.16 -6.88 16.73
CA ALA A 210 -2.30 -6.02 17.92
C ALA A 210 -1.01 -5.90 18.75
N PRO A 211 -0.21 -6.95 19.00
CA PRO A 211 1.05 -6.81 19.73
C PRO A 211 2.07 -5.89 19.03
N LEU A 212 2.12 -5.92 17.69
CA LEU A 212 3.00 -5.02 16.94
C LEU A 212 2.45 -3.59 16.94
N ILE A 213 1.13 -3.42 16.79
CA ILE A 213 0.49 -2.09 16.87
C ILE A 213 0.79 -1.48 18.24
N SER A 214 0.56 -2.23 19.32
CA SER A 214 0.89 -1.84 20.70
C SER A 214 2.35 -1.39 20.78
N LYS A 215 3.31 -2.21 20.33
CA LYS A 215 4.74 -1.84 20.37
C LYS A 215 5.08 -0.58 19.56
N ILE A 216 4.45 -0.38 18.41
CA ILE A 216 4.65 0.82 17.59
C ILE A 216 4.10 2.05 18.32
N MET A 217 2.88 1.95 18.89
CA MET A 217 2.24 3.05 19.61
C MET A 217 3.00 3.41 20.88
N SER A 218 3.35 2.43 21.73
CA SER A 218 4.13 2.66 22.96
C SER A 218 5.52 3.24 22.68
N GLY A 219 6.08 2.95 21.51
CA GLY A 219 7.38 3.47 21.09
C GLY A 219 7.32 4.88 20.47
N ALA A 220 6.14 5.38 20.13
CA ALA A 220 5.97 6.67 19.51
C ALA A 220 5.73 7.78 20.53
N LYS A 221 6.27 8.97 20.26
CA LYS A 221 5.95 10.17 21.03
C LYS A 221 4.76 10.90 20.42
N VAL A 222 4.67 10.89 19.10
CA VAL A 222 3.62 11.56 18.33
C VAL A 222 3.07 10.62 17.27
N ALA A 223 1.75 10.51 17.21
CA ALA A 223 1.05 9.82 16.13
C ALA A 223 0.21 10.83 15.33
N VAL A 224 0.42 10.83 14.02
CA VAL A 224 -0.26 11.73 13.08
C VAL A 224 -1.08 10.90 12.11
N ALA A 225 -2.33 11.29 11.90
CA ALA A 225 -3.16 10.78 10.82
C ALA A 225 -4.00 11.91 10.24
N TYR A 226 -4.57 11.69 9.06
CA TYR A 226 -5.38 12.74 8.45
C TYR A 226 -6.60 13.04 9.32
N ASN A 227 -7.33 12.01 9.71
CA ASN A 227 -8.41 12.10 10.69
C ASN A 227 -8.10 11.25 11.93
N ILE A 228 -7.07 11.63 12.69
CA ILE A 228 -6.57 10.82 13.83
C ILE A 228 -7.62 10.36 14.82
N ASP A 229 -8.70 11.13 15.06
CA ASP A 229 -9.76 10.70 15.97
C ASP A 229 -10.42 9.40 15.43
N PHE A 230 -10.67 9.32 14.12
CA PHE A 230 -11.25 8.13 13.48
C PHE A 230 -10.32 6.92 13.62
N ASP A 231 -9.07 7.05 13.16
CA ASP A 231 -8.10 5.98 13.19
C ASP A 231 -7.82 5.50 14.62
N TRP A 232 -7.68 6.44 15.56
CA TRP A 232 -7.41 6.13 16.95
C TRP A 232 -8.55 5.35 17.60
N HIS A 233 -9.83 5.68 17.36
CA HIS A 233 -10.92 4.91 17.97
C HIS A 233 -10.91 3.44 17.54
N PHE A 234 -10.60 3.15 16.26
CA PHE A 234 -10.47 1.77 15.78
C PHE A 234 -9.23 1.07 16.37
N ILE A 235 -8.10 1.78 16.44
CA ILE A 235 -6.86 1.24 16.99
C ILE A 235 -6.99 0.98 18.50
N SER A 236 -7.56 1.92 19.26
CA SER A 236 -7.77 1.76 20.69
C SER A 236 -8.70 0.58 20.96
N LYS A 237 -9.77 0.41 20.17
CA LYS A 237 -10.65 -0.75 20.25
C LYS A 237 -9.89 -2.06 20.04
N ALA A 238 -9.06 -2.10 19.01
CA ALA A 238 -8.24 -3.27 18.69
C ALA A 238 -7.23 -3.62 19.79
N LEU A 239 -6.78 -2.61 20.55
CA LEU A 239 -5.81 -2.76 21.64
C LEU A 239 -6.43 -3.07 23.01
N GLU A 240 -7.77 -2.99 23.19
CA GLU A 240 -8.45 -3.26 24.48
C GLU A 240 -8.12 -4.63 25.08
N LYS A 241 -7.80 -5.62 24.23
CA LYS A 241 -7.46 -6.99 24.64
C LYS A 241 -5.95 -7.27 24.65
N SER A 242 -5.12 -6.24 24.50
CA SER A 242 -3.66 -6.32 24.52
C SER A 242 -3.10 -5.80 25.84
N ASP A 243 -1.79 -5.94 26.04
CA ASP A 243 -1.08 -5.39 27.21
C ASP A 243 -0.77 -3.88 27.07
N PHE A 244 -1.45 -3.15 26.18
CA PHE A 244 -1.22 -1.72 25.94
C PHE A 244 -1.72 -0.87 27.11
N ASP A 245 -0.83 -0.06 27.70
CA ASP A 245 -1.18 0.86 28.77
C ASP A 245 -1.69 2.18 28.19
N PHE A 246 -3.01 2.35 28.09
CA PHE A 246 -3.60 3.57 27.53
C PHE A 246 -3.23 4.87 28.26
N GLU A 247 -2.80 4.81 29.51
CA GLU A 247 -2.38 6.01 30.27
C GLU A 247 -0.95 6.41 29.93
N ASN A 248 -0.04 5.44 29.85
CA ASN A 248 1.40 5.70 29.72
C ASN A 248 1.95 5.51 28.30
N ASP A 249 1.32 4.67 27.49
CA ASP A 249 1.80 4.28 26.16
C ASP A 249 1.09 5.02 25.02
N THR A 250 0.03 5.79 25.30
CA THR A 250 -0.67 6.55 24.25
C THR A 250 0.20 7.71 23.75
N PRO A 251 0.60 7.73 22.47
CA PRO A 251 1.36 8.85 21.91
C PRO A 251 0.51 10.12 21.85
N GLU A 252 1.16 11.27 21.74
CA GLU A 252 0.43 12.50 21.44
C GLU A 252 -0.25 12.40 20.07
N LEU A 253 -1.58 12.51 20.06
CA LEU A 253 -2.38 12.41 18.84
C LEU A 253 -2.48 13.77 18.14
N ARG A 254 -2.06 13.84 16.88
CA ARG A 254 -2.10 15.05 16.06
C ARG A 254 -2.93 14.84 14.81
N CYS A 255 -3.93 15.71 14.61
CA CYS A 255 -4.84 15.63 13.48
C CYS A 255 -4.36 16.54 12.34
N CYS A 256 -3.91 15.93 11.24
CA CYS A 256 -3.44 16.66 10.07
C CYS A 256 -4.60 17.44 9.40
N MET A 257 -5.81 16.88 9.34
CA MET A 257 -7.00 17.56 8.77
C MET A 257 -7.40 18.82 9.54
N LYS A 258 -7.36 18.79 10.90
CA LYS A 258 -7.67 19.98 11.72
C LYS A 258 -6.64 21.07 11.47
N LYS A 259 -5.35 20.75 11.54
CA LYS A 259 -4.27 21.69 11.25
C LYS A 259 -4.40 22.29 9.84
N PHE A 260 -4.65 21.46 8.83
CA PHE A 260 -4.81 21.93 7.46
C PHE A 260 -6.05 22.82 7.29
N SER A 261 -7.16 22.53 7.97
CA SER A 261 -8.37 23.36 7.87
C SER A 261 -8.15 24.81 8.31
N GLU A 262 -7.32 25.04 9.32
CA GLU A 262 -6.93 26.39 9.78
C GLU A 262 -6.10 27.13 8.73
N ILE A 263 -5.18 26.42 8.07
CA ILE A 263 -4.35 26.99 7.00
C ILE A 263 -5.19 27.29 5.75
N TYR A 264 -6.11 26.40 5.39
CA TYR A 264 -6.99 26.57 4.24
C TYR A 264 -7.96 27.75 4.43
N GLY A 265 -8.37 28.03 5.67
CA GLY A 265 -9.04 29.28 6.04
C GLY A 265 -10.53 29.38 5.67
N GLU A 266 -11.17 28.29 5.22
CA GLU A 266 -12.60 28.30 4.90
C GLU A 266 -13.43 28.21 6.19
N TRP A 267 -14.00 29.33 6.64
CA TRP A 267 -14.82 29.38 7.86
C TRP A 267 -16.23 28.79 7.67
N ASP A 268 -16.65 27.88 8.55
CA ASP A 268 -18.02 27.35 8.64
C ASP A 268 -18.74 28.02 9.83
N SER A 269 -19.63 28.98 9.53
CA SER A 269 -20.36 29.75 10.54
C SER A 269 -21.37 28.94 11.34
N GLU A 270 -21.87 27.82 10.79
CA GLU A 270 -22.82 26.95 11.51
C GLU A 270 -22.10 26.10 12.54
N ARG A 271 -20.90 25.60 12.20
CA ARG A 271 -20.09 24.75 13.07
C ARG A 271 -19.09 25.51 13.93
N LEU A 272 -19.01 26.83 13.76
CA LEU A 272 -18.09 27.74 14.47
C LEU A 272 -16.63 27.26 14.44
N ARG A 273 -16.19 26.77 13.27
CA ARG A 273 -14.83 26.26 13.06
C ARG A 273 -14.46 26.34 11.58
N TYR A 274 -13.17 26.22 11.26
CA TYR A 274 -12.75 26.03 9.87
C TYR A 274 -13.26 24.70 9.32
N ARG A 275 -13.79 24.74 8.09
CA ARG A 275 -14.30 23.56 7.39
C ARG A 275 -13.15 22.61 7.14
N TRP A 276 -13.31 21.38 7.65
CA TRP A 276 -12.41 20.29 7.37
C TRP A 276 -12.39 19.96 5.88
N GLN A 277 -11.19 19.88 5.32
CA GLN A 277 -10.96 19.61 3.90
C GLN A 277 -10.55 18.16 3.69
N LYS A 278 -10.80 17.62 2.49
CA LYS A 278 -10.34 16.28 2.11
C LYS A 278 -8.82 16.24 1.94
N LEU A 279 -8.21 15.08 2.18
CA LEU A 279 -6.77 14.87 1.98
C LEU A 279 -6.32 15.22 0.56
N SER A 280 -7.16 14.95 -0.44
CA SER A 280 -6.92 15.34 -1.83
C SER A 280 -6.84 16.84 -2.05
N ILE A 281 -7.62 17.63 -1.31
CA ILE A 281 -7.55 19.09 -1.36
C ILE A 281 -6.25 19.57 -0.71
N ALA A 282 -5.86 19.01 0.43
CA ALA A 282 -4.61 19.32 1.08
C ALA A 282 -3.38 18.99 0.21
N ALA A 283 -3.39 17.80 -0.40
CA ALA A 283 -2.37 17.37 -1.35
C ALA A 283 -2.27 18.33 -2.54
N SER A 284 -3.41 18.71 -3.11
CA SER A 284 -3.46 19.66 -4.23
C SER A 284 -2.98 21.06 -3.84
N TYR A 285 -3.34 21.53 -2.64
CA TYR A 285 -2.93 22.84 -2.13
C TYR A 285 -1.41 22.98 -2.07
N TYR A 286 -0.71 21.93 -1.64
CA TYR A 286 0.76 21.88 -1.57
C TYR A 286 1.44 21.30 -2.82
N ASN A 287 0.70 21.05 -3.91
CA ASN A 287 1.22 20.44 -5.14
C ASN A 287 1.94 19.09 -4.91
N ILE A 288 1.44 18.27 -3.98
CA ILE A 288 1.99 16.96 -3.67
C ILE A 288 1.37 15.91 -4.60
N PRO A 289 2.18 15.15 -5.37
CA PRO A 289 1.67 14.12 -6.26
C PRO A 289 1.23 12.87 -5.49
N TRP A 290 0.12 12.25 -5.92
CA TRP A 290 -0.35 10.98 -5.38
C TRP A 290 0.64 9.84 -5.65
N ARG A 291 0.91 9.05 -4.61
CA ARG A 291 1.66 7.80 -4.70
C ARG A 291 0.71 6.63 -4.49
N GLY A 292 0.29 5.98 -5.57
CA GLY A 292 -0.67 4.88 -5.52
C GLY A 292 -2.12 5.33 -5.64
N GLN A 293 -3.03 4.46 -5.24
CA GLN A 293 -4.48 4.66 -5.33
C GLN A 293 -4.99 5.34 -4.06
N ALA A 294 -5.74 6.43 -4.20
CA ALA A 294 -6.45 7.08 -3.09
C ALA A 294 -7.44 6.10 -2.44
N HIS A 295 -7.69 6.25 -1.13
CA HIS A 295 -8.47 5.29 -0.34
C HIS A 295 -7.78 3.92 -0.25
N GLY A 296 -6.44 3.95 -0.23
CA GLY A 296 -5.63 2.82 0.17
C GLY A 296 -4.74 3.28 1.32
N SER A 297 -4.84 2.60 2.46
CA SER A 297 -4.23 3.08 3.71
C SER A 297 -2.74 3.45 3.60
N LEU A 298 -1.94 2.72 2.82
CA LEU A 298 -0.52 3.06 2.62
C LEU A 298 -0.33 4.36 1.81
N ALA A 299 -1.12 4.55 0.75
CA ALA A 299 -1.04 5.74 -0.10
C ALA A 299 -1.46 6.98 0.69
N ASP A 300 -2.54 6.85 1.48
CA ASP A 300 -3.09 7.92 2.28
C ASP A 300 -2.16 8.26 3.47
N THR A 301 -1.49 7.26 4.05
CA THR A 301 -0.44 7.48 5.07
C THR A 301 0.74 8.29 4.50
N PHE A 302 1.26 7.94 3.32
CA PHE A 302 2.33 8.71 2.66
C PHE A 302 1.88 10.14 2.38
N MET A 303 0.65 10.31 1.91
CA MET A 303 0.11 11.62 1.58
C MET A 303 -0.07 12.47 2.83
N CYS A 304 -0.62 11.90 3.91
CA CYS A 304 -0.74 12.57 5.20
C CYS A 304 0.62 13.05 5.71
N ARG A 305 1.65 12.21 5.64
CA ARG A 305 3.03 12.56 6.00
C ARG A 305 3.55 13.73 5.19
N ASP A 306 3.45 13.66 3.87
CA ASP A 306 4.01 14.69 2.98
C ASP A 306 3.29 16.03 3.16
N VAL A 307 1.95 16.02 3.34
CA VAL A 307 1.15 17.21 3.67
C VAL A 307 1.56 17.77 5.03
N TRP A 308 1.66 16.92 6.06
CA TRP A 308 2.04 17.34 7.40
C TRP A 308 3.42 18.00 7.42
N ASN A 309 4.40 17.41 6.73
CA ASN A 309 5.74 17.97 6.67
C ASN A 309 5.74 19.33 5.95
N LYS A 310 4.98 19.48 4.85
CA LYS A 310 4.81 20.78 4.19
C LYS A 310 4.22 21.85 5.12
N MET A 311 3.18 21.51 5.88
CA MET A 311 2.58 22.42 6.87
C MET A 311 3.48 22.80 8.06
N ASN A 312 4.64 22.16 8.22
CA ASN A 312 5.60 22.47 9.29
C ASN A 312 6.90 23.08 8.76
N ASP A 313 7.14 23.02 7.44
CA ASP A 313 8.25 23.71 6.78
C ASP A 313 7.90 25.18 6.45
N ASP A 314 6.60 25.49 6.31
CA ASP A 314 6.03 26.82 6.06
C ASP A 314 5.75 27.61 7.36
#